data_AF-A0AAC9JG64-F1
#
_entry.id   AF-A0AAC9JG64-F1
#
_cell.length_a   1.000
_cell.length_b   1.000
_cell.length_c   1.000
_cell.angle_alpha   90.00
_cell.angle_beta   90.00
_cell.angle_gamma   90.00
#
_symmetry.space_group_name_H-M   'P 1'
#
loop_
_entity.id
_entity.type
_entity.pdbx_description
1 polymer ?
#
loop_
_entity_poly.entity_id
_entity_poly.type
_entity_poly.pdbx_seq_one_letter_code
_entity_poly.pdbx_strand_id
1 'polypeptide(L)' 'MDMFIMVTDKTMESDRTLEYMCPYCGAINSFQLNCVRDMYHEQHESCSCCKKMLSLTPADGIGGSINLIVDESDIENVIK' A
#
# COMPACT_ATOMS: atom_id res chain seq x y z
N MET A 1 -2.55 -26.11 -38.79
CA MET A 1 -1.89 -25.91 -37.49
C MET A 1 -1.23 -24.55 -37.56
N ASP A 2 -1.80 -23.53 -36.93
CA ASP A 2 -1.09 -22.28 -36.66
C ASP A 2 -1.51 -21.80 -35.27
N MET A 3 -0.69 -22.26 -34.34
CA MET A 3 -0.21 -21.58 -33.14
C MET A 3 -1.17 -20.61 -32.44
N PHE A 4 -1.91 -21.18 -31.49
CA PHE A 4 -2.41 -20.49 -30.31
C PHE A 4 -1.27 -19.69 -29.64
N ILE A 5 -1.28 -18.38 -29.78
CA ILE A 5 -0.76 -17.47 -28.76
C ILE A 5 -1.88 -16.46 -28.52
N MET A 6 -2.93 -16.91 -27.83
CA MET A 6 -3.67 -15.99 -26.98
C MET A 6 -2.69 -15.58 -25.89
N VAL A 7 -1.99 -14.46 -26.06
CA VAL A 7 -1.56 -13.70 -24.89
C VAL A 7 -2.85 -13.13 -24.33
N THR A 8 -3.58 -13.96 -23.58
CA THR A 8 -4.49 -13.42 -22.58
C THR A 8 -3.57 -12.65 -21.65
N ASP A 9 -3.49 -11.33 -21.88
CA ASP A 9 -2.99 -10.38 -20.91
C ASP A 9 -3.70 -10.76 -19.61
N LYS A 10 -2.96 -11.48 -18.76
CA LYS A 10 -3.43 -11.84 -17.43
C LYS A 10 -3.89 -10.52 -16.87
N THR A 11 -5.17 -10.41 -16.54
CA THR A 11 -5.70 -9.34 -15.70
C THR A 11 -4.64 -9.09 -14.64
N MET A 12 -3.88 -7.99 -14.80
CA MET A 12 -2.90 -7.57 -13.83
C MET A 12 -3.72 -7.44 -12.57
N GLU A 13 -3.53 -8.36 -11.62
CA GLU A 13 -4.19 -8.30 -10.32
C GLU A 13 -3.57 -7.09 -9.64
N SER A 14 -4.07 -5.91 -10.02
CA SER A 14 -3.49 -4.61 -9.73
C SER A 14 -3.69 -4.27 -8.26
N ASP A 15 -4.71 -4.87 -7.66
CA ASP A 15 -5.13 -4.57 -6.31
C ASP A 15 -4.59 -5.64 -5.37
N ARG A 16 -3.76 -5.22 -4.43
CA ARG A 16 -3.19 -6.07 -3.37
C ARG A 16 -3.59 -5.53 -2.01
N THR A 17 -3.80 -6.42 -1.05
CA THR A 17 -3.97 -6.02 0.35
C THR A 17 -2.67 -6.29 1.10
N LEU A 18 -2.11 -5.26 1.72
CA LEU A 18 -0.92 -5.33 2.56
C LEU A 18 -1.32 -5.15 4.02
N GLU A 19 -0.70 -5.91 4.91
CA GLU A 19 -0.86 -5.74 6.34
C GLU A 19 0.32 -4.94 6.91
N TYR A 20 0.04 -4.09 7.88
CA TYR A 20 1.07 -3.31 8.56
C TYR A 20 0.74 -3.04 10.02
N MET A 21 1.78 -2.87 10.82
CA MET A 21 1.66 -2.54 12.23
C MET A 21 1.69 -1.03 12.41
N CYS A 22 0.74 -0.49 13.18
CA CYS A 22 0.74 0.93 13.53
C CYS A 22 1.92 1.23 14.47
N PRO A 23 2.82 2.17 14.13
CA PRO A 23 3.97 2.50 14.96
C PRO A 23 3.58 3.09 16.33
N TYR A 24 2.42 3.74 16.43
CA TYR A 24 1.96 4.36 17.67
C TYR A 24 1.34 3.41 18.70
N CYS A 25 0.61 2.38 18.25
CA CYS A 25 -0.19 1.53 19.16
C CYS A 25 -0.01 0.03 18.96
N GLY A 26 0.75 -0.40 17.95
CA GLY A 26 1.01 -1.80 17.65
C GLY A 26 -0.15 -2.56 17.01
N ALA A 27 -1.29 -1.93 16.73
CA ALA A 27 -2.41 -2.58 16.07
C ALA A 27 -2.08 -2.94 14.61
N ILE A 28 -2.50 -4.12 14.15
CA ILE A 28 -2.41 -4.52 12.75
C ILE A 28 -3.54 -3.87 11.95
N ASN A 29 -3.20 -3.29 10.81
CA ASN A 29 -4.10 -2.63 9.88
C ASN A 29 -3.90 -3.20 8.48
N SER A 30 -4.90 -3.03 7.62
CA SER A 30 -4.85 -3.41 6.20
C SER A 30 -4.81 -2.18 5.32
N PHE A 31 -4.05 -2.25 4.25
CA PHE A 31 -3.92 -1.20 3.24
C PHE A 31 -4.19 -1.78 1.85
N GLN A 32 -5.11 -1.18 1.11
CA GLN A 32 -5.48 -1.62 -0.23
C GLN A 32 -4.67 -0.84 -1.26
N LEU A 33 -3.79 -1.54 -1.95
CA LEU A 33 -2.81 -1.00 -2.88
C LEU A 33 -3.23 -1.24 -4.33
N ASN A 34 -3.33 -0.19 -5.13
CA ASN A 34 -3.29 -0.31 -6.58
C ASN A 34 -1.84 -0.20 -7.08
N CYS A 35 -1.24 -1.33 -7.42
CA CYS A 35 0.18 -1.45 -7.77
C CYS A 35 0.60 -0.63 -9.01
N VAL A 36 -0.34 -0.14 -9.83
CA VAL A 36 -0.05 0.69 -11.01
C VAL A 36 0.01 2.18 -10.64
N ARG A 37 -0.85 2.63 -9.72
CA ARG A 37 -1.03 4.05 -9.41
C ARG A 37 -0.29 4.48 -8.16
N ASP A 38 -0.21 3.60 -7.18
CA ASP A 38 0.08 3.99 -5.81
C ASP A 38 1.55 3.73 -5.43
N MET A 39 2.27 2.91 -6.21
CA MET A 39 3.70 2.64 -6.01
C MET A 39 4.51 3.95 -5.98
N TYR A 40 5.36 4.07 -4.96
CA TYR A 40 6.21 5.25 -4.68
C TYR A 40 5.45 6.55 -4.40
N HIS A 41 4.13 6.49 -4.20
CA HIS A 41 3.33 7.64 -3.80
C HIS A 41 2.90 7.52 -2.34
N GLU A 42 3.17 8.59 -1.59
CA GLU A 42 2.72 8.72 -0.21
C GLU A 42 1.19 8.77 -0.15
N GLN A 43 0.62 7.97 0.75
CA GLN A 43 -0.80 7.93 1.06
C GLN A 43 -1.01 8.10 2.55
N HIS A 44 -2.11 8.72 2.93
CA HIS A 44 -2.43 8.97 4.34
C HIS A 44 -3.62 8.13 4.77
N GLU A 45 -3.39 7.28 5.77
CA GLU A 45 -4.42 6.40 6.32
C GLU A 45 -4.49 6.57 7.84
N SER A 46 -5.70 6.48 8.38
CA SER A 46 -5.90 6.55 9.83
C SER A 46 -5.87 5.15 10.43
N CYS A 47 -5.08 4.95 11.50
CA CYS A 47 -5.08 3.69 12.23
C CYS A 47 -6.50 3.36 12.72
N SER A 48 -6.97 2.14 12.45
CA SER A 48 -8.31 1.70 12.85
C SER A 48 -8.50 1.69 14.37
N CYS A 49 -7.44 1.49 15.15
CA CYS A 49 -7.44 1.45 16.61
C CYS A 49 -7.27 2.85 17.24
N CYS A 50 -6.10 3.49 17.10
CA CYS A 50 -5.79 4.74 17.80
C CYS A 50 -6.20 6.01 17.03
N LYS A 51 -6.71 5.88 15.80
CA LYS A 51 -7.14 6.97 14.92
C LYS A 51 -6.06 7.99 14.53
N LYS A 52 -4.80 7.76 14.89
CA LYS A 52 -3.68 8.57 14.41
C LYS A 52 -3.48 8.35 12.91
N MET A 53 -3.18 9.44 12.22
CA MET A 53 -2.85 9.43 10.79
C MET A 53 -1.43 8.91 10.59
N LEU A 54 -1.25 8.14 9.53
CA LEU A 54 0.00 7.48 9.17
C LEU A 54 0.30 7.76 7.71
N SER A 55 1.58 7.92 7.40
CA SER A 55 2.07 7.95 6.03
C SER A 55 2.43 6.53 5.59
N LEU A 56 1.87 6.10 4.46
CA LEU A 56 2.12 4.81 3.85
C LEU A 56 2.68 5.02 2.45
N THR A 57 3.89 4.50 2.20
CA THR A 57 4.50 4.53 0.87
C THR A 57 4.85 3.10 0.44
N PRO A 58 4.11 2.53 -0.53
CA PRO A 58 4.46 1.23 -1.12
C PRO A 58 5.68 1.37 -2.05
N ALA A 59 6.60 0.41 -2.00
CA ALA A 59 7.84 0.42 -2.79
C ALA A 59 8.26 -1.00 -3.19
N ASP A 60 9.10 -1.12 -4.21
CA ASP A 60 9.62 -2.43 -4.61
C ASP A 60 10.51 -3.03 -3.51
N GLY A 61 10.27 -4.29 -3.20
CA GLY A 61 11.07 -5.11 -2.31
C GLY A 61 11.95 -6.12 -3.06
N ILE A 62 12.66 -6.95 -2.30
CA ILE A 62 13.58 -7.95 -2.85
C ILE A 62 12.77 -9.12 -3.44
N GLY A 63 13.14 -9.56 -4.64
CA GLY A 63 12.50 -10.73 -5.27
C GLY A 63 11.10 -10.46 -5.80
N GLY A 64 10.75 -9.20 -6.10
CA GLY A 64 9.43 -8.81 -6.60
C GLY A 64 8.35 -8.73 -5.51
N SER A 65 8.76 -8.74 -4.24
CA SER A 65 7.87 -8.38 -3.13
C SER A 65 7.56 -6.88 -3.17
N ILE A 66 6.51 -6.47 -2.46
CA ILE A 66 6.22 -5.06 -2.20
C ILE A 66 6.49 -4.82 -0.72
N ASN A 67 7.25 -3.77 -0.43
CA ASN A 67 7.43 -3.27 0.92
C ASN A 67 6.46 -2.11 1.15
N LEU A 68 5.96 -1.98 2.36
CA LEU A 68 5.20 -0.82 2.79
C LEU A 68 6.04 -0.07 3.82
N ILE A 69 6.50 1.13 3.46
CA ILE A 69 7.12 2.05 4.42
C ILE A 69 5.98 2.72 5.19
N VAL A 70 6.03 2.65 6.52
CA VAL A 70 5.01 3.19 7.41
C VAL A 70 5.67 4.16 8.36
N ASP A 71 5.32 5.44 8.23
CA ASP A 71 5.86 6.51 9.03
C ASP A 71 4.76 7.19 9.87
N GLU A 72 5.23 7.76 10.98
CA GLU A 72 4.46 8.68 11.80
C GLU A 72 4.12 9.94 11.00
N SER A 73 2.82 10.27 10.87
CA SER A 73 2.43 11.47 10.15
C SER A 73 2.37 12.66 11.12
N ASP A 74 3.29 13.61 10.94
CA ASP A 74 3.32 14.89 11.67
C ASP A 74 2.29 15.90 11.13
N ILE A 75 1.22 15.44 10.48
CA ILE A 75 0.07 16.29 10.16
C ILE A 75 -0.69 16.53 11.48
N GLU A 76 -0.06 17.29 12.37
CA GLU A 76 -0.75 18.07 13.39
C GLU A 76 -1.71 18.97 12.63
N ASN A 77 -3.00 18.65 12.72
CA ASN A 77 -4.15 19.49 12.38
C ASN A 77 -3.75 20.94 12.02
N VAL A 78 -3.42 21.18 10.75
CA VAL A 78 -3.39 22.55 10.21
C VAL A 78 -4.85 22.96 10.01
N ILE A 79 -5.58 23.08 11.12
CA ILE A 79 -6.84 23.81 11.15
C ILE A 79 -6.40 25.28 11.22
N LYS A 80 -6.38 25.93 10.07
CA LYS A 80 -6.44 27.40 9.97
C LYS A 80 -7.87 27.86 10.16
#